data_AF-A0A162PQJ1-F1
#
_entry.id   AF-A0A162PQJ1-F1
#
_cell.length_a   1.000
_cell.length_b   1.000
_cell.length_c   1.000
_cell.angle_alpha   90.00
_cell.angle_beta   90.00
_cell.angle_gamma   90.00
#
_symmetry.space_group_name_H-M   'P 1'
#
loop_
_entity.id
_entity.type
_entity.pdbx_description
1 polymer ?
#
loop_
_entity_poly.entity_id
_entity_poly.type
_entity_poly.pdbx_seq_one_letter_code
_entity_poly.pdbx_strand_id
1 'polypeptide(L)'
;MLVHEADACLVLANKYCQDPDAEDAANIMRVISIKNYSDDIRVIIQLMQYHNKAYLLNIPSWDWKRGDDVICLAELKLGFIAQSCLAPGFSTMMANLFAMRSFKTVTAELCFTKLKLLLLAIELKSEDGLDSKISINPRGAKISSNTQGFFIAQSADEVKRAWFYCKACHEDIKDETLIKKCKCKNCNGRLPERCSSCTSHRSRKYMTM
;
A
#
# COMPACT_ATOMS: atom_id res chain seq x y z
N MET A 1 25.34 17.48 -6.25
CA MET A 1 24.08 16.88 -6.71
C MET A 1 23.01 17.38 -5.76
N LEU A 2 22.19 18.30 -6.25
CA LEU A 2 21.41 19.25 -5.46
C LEU A 2 20.09 18.60 -5.04
N VAL A 3 19.60 18.88 -3.83
CA VAL A 3 18.35 18.33 -3.27
C VAL A 3 17.15 18.47 -4.23
N HIS A 4 17.17 19.44 -5.13
CA HIS A 4 16.15 19.64 -6.18
C HIS A 4 16.03 18.51 -7.22
N GLU A 5 17.03 17.64 -7.37
CA GLU A 5 16.98 16.48 -8.29
C GLU A 5 16.58 15.18 -7.59
N ALA A 6 16.44 15.19 -6.26
CA ALA A 6 16.12 14.00 -5.48
C ALA A 6 14.60 13.76 -5.41
N ASP A 7 14.20 12.50 -5.61
CA ASP A 7 12.79 12.07 -5.54
C ASP A 7 12.22 12.10 -4.11
N ALA A 8 13.07 11.84 -3.11
CA ALA A 8 12.71 11.90 -1.70
C ALA A 8 13.93 12.13 -0.79
N CYS A 9 13.68 12.68 0.41
CA CYS A 9 14.64 12.79 1.49
C CYS A 9 14.21 11.93 2.69
N LEU A 10 15.12 11.06 3.16
CA LEU A 10 14.89 10.22 4.33
C LEU A 10 15.68 10.75 5.53
N VAL A 11 14.97 11.15 6.59
CA VAL A 11 15.56 11.59 7.85
C VAL A 11 15.46 10.45 8.86
N LEU A 12 16.59 9.79 9.13
CA LEU A 12 16.66 8.63 10.02
C LEU A 12 17.03 9.05 11.44
N ALA A 13 16.38 8.43 12.42
CA ALA A 13 16.64 8.68 13.84
C ALA A 13 17.66 7.69 14.41
N ASN A 14 18.55 8.17 15.28
CA ASN A 14 19.38 7.28 16.07
C ASN A 14 18.57 6.61 17.18
N LYS A 15 18.18 5.35 16.97
CA LYS A 15 17.39 4.56 17.93
C LYS A 15 18.09 4.24 19.26
N TYR A 16 19.40 4.49 19.36
CA TYR A 16 20.21 4.27 20.56
C TYR A 16 20.63 5.59 21.23
N CYS A 17 19.94 6.69 20.92
CA CYS A 17 20.15 7.97 21.60
C CYS A 17 19.80 7.89 23.09
N GLN A 18 20.45 8.74 23.90
CA GLN A 18 20.16 8.84 25.34
C GLN A 18 18.87 9.65 25.59
N ASP A 19 18.62 10.67 24.78
CA ASP A 19 17.45 11.54 24.83
C ASP A 19 16.69 11.46 23.49
N PRO A 20 15.60 10.67 23.43
CA PRO A 20 14.77 10.55 22.24
C PRO A 20 14.08 11.85 21.81
N ASP A 21 13.76 12.72 22.76
CA ASP A 21 13.06 13.98 22.47
C ASP A 21 14.00 14.99 21.81
N ALA A 22 15.23 15.07 22.29
CA ALA A 22 16.27 15.88 21.65
C ALA A 22 16.60 15.37 20.23
N GLU A 23 16.66 14.05 20.03
CA GLU A 23 16.90 13.44 18.72
C GLU A 23 15.74 13.76 17.74
N ASP A 24 14.49 13.62 18.19
CA ASP A 24 13.30 13.97 17.40
C ASP A 24 13.28 15.46 17.05
N ALA A 25 13.57 16.34 18.02
CA ALA A 25 13.65 17.77 17.78
C ALA A 25 14.71 18.12 16.73
N ALA A 26 15.89 17.49 16.80
CA ALA A 26 16.93 17.66 15.78
C ALA A 26 16.47 17.18 14.40
N ASN A 27 15.76 16.05 14.32
CA ASN A 27 15.21 15.53 13.07
C ASN A 27 14.11 16.44 12.50
N ILE A 28 13.23 16.98 13.33
CA ILE A 28 12.22 17.96 12.92
C ILE A 28 12.88 19.23 12.36
N MET A 29 13.93 19.73 13.02
CA MET A 29 14.69 20.88 12.52
C MET A 29 15.36 20.59 11.18
N ARG A 30 15.86 19.36 10.94
CA ARG A 30 16.35 18.93 9.62
C ARG A 30 15.24 18.98 8.58
N VAL A 31 14.04 18.49 8.90
CA VAL A 31 12.88 18.57 7.99
C VAL A 31 12.53 20.01 7.65
N ILE A 32 12.48 20.91 8.64
CA ILE A 32 12.23 22.34 8.41
C ILE A 32 13.28 22.91 7.46
N SER A 33 14.56 22.58 7.65
CA SER A 33 15.64 23.06 6.77
C SER A 33 15.51 22.55 5.34
N ILE A 34 15.11 21.27 5.16
CA ILE A 34 14.89 20.67 3.84
C ILE A 34 13.71 21.34 3.13
N LYS A 35 12.59 21.47 3.84
CA LYS A 35 11.36 22.06 3.30
C LYS A 35 11.48 23.56 3.02
N ASN A 36 12.31 24.28 3.78
CA ASN A 36 12.62 25.68 3.50
C ASN A 36 13.51 25.85 2.26
N TYR A 37 14.33 24.84 1.93
CA TYR A 37 15.14 24.83 0.72
C TYR A 37 14.34 24.38 -0.52
N SER A 38 13.52 23.34 -0.36
CA SER A 38 12.63 22.80 -1.39
C SER A 38 11.35 22.32 -0.71
N ASP A 39 10.27 23.06 -0.85
CA ASP A 39 8.95 22.71 -0.32
C ASP A 39 8.36 21.48 -1.02
N ASP A 40 8.72 21.30 -2.30
CA ASP A 40 8.17 20.27 -3.16
C ASP A 40 8.73 18.86 -2.97
N ILE A 41 9.87 18.71 -2.28
CA ILE A 41 10.49 17.40 -2.09
C ILE A 41 9.69 16.55 -1.11
N ARG A 42 9.53 15.25 -1.41
CA ARG A 42 8.95 14.28 -0.49
C ARG A 42 9.89 14.01 0.68
N VAL A 43 9.40 14.13 1.91
CA VAL A 43 10.20 13.87 3.12
C VAL A 43 9.61 12.73 3.95
N ILE A 44 10.42 11.71 4.24
CA ILE A 44 10.06 10.63 5.16
C ILE A 44 10.95 10.73 6.39
N ILE A 45 10.36 11.00 7.55
CA ILE A 45 11.07 11.17 8.82
C ILE A 45 10.79 10.01 9.77
N GLN A 46 11.84 9.55 10.45
CA GLN A 46 11.70 8.65 11.59
C GLN A 46 11.62 9.47 12.88
N LEU A 47 10.61 9.18 13.70
CA LEU A 47 10.46 9.73 15.05
C LEU A 47 10.51 8.61 16.09
N MET A 48 11.09 8.91 17.24
CA MET A 48 11.14 8.02 18.39
C MET A 48 9.84 8.09 19.19
N GLN A 49 9.35 9.30 19.48
CA GLN A 49 8.18 9.55 20.32
C GLN A 49 6.95 9.98 19.50
N TYR A 50 5.77 9.54 19.94
CA TYR A 50 4.52 9.85 19.25
C TYR A 50 4.11 11.32 19.39
N HIS A 51 4.30 11.93 20.57
CA HIS A 51 3.86 13.30 20.81
C HIS A 51 4.62 14.33 19.95
N ASN A 52 5.85 14.03 19.54
CA ASN A 52 6.64 14.92 18.69
C ASN A 52 6.13 15.00 17.25
N LYS A 53 5.30 14.03 16.82
CA LYS A 53 4.63 14.03 15.52
C LYS A 53 3.77 15.28 15.30
N ALA A 54 3.19 15.84 16.37
CA ALA A 54 2.35 17.03 16.29
C ALA A 54 3.11 18.26 15.78
N TYR A 55 4.42 18.36 16.03
CA TYR A 55 5.22 19.49 15.58
C TYR A 55 5.39 19.52 14.05
N LEU A 56 5.36 18.37 13.38
CA LEU A 56 5.45 18.29 11.92
C LEU A 56 4.21 18.86 11.24
N LEU A 57 3.03 18.73 11.86
CA LEU A 57 1.78 19.28 11.34
C LEU A 57 1.74 20.82 11.37
N ASN A 58 2.62 21.44 12.16
CA ASN A 58 2.76 22.89 12.21
C ASN A 58 3.65 23.45 11.09
N ILE A 59 4.31 22.57 10.31
CA ILE A 59 5.14 22.99 9.18
C ILE A 59 4.21 23.24 7.98
N PRO A 60 4.14 24.47 7.43
CA PRO A 60 3.15 24.82 6.40
C PRO A 60 3.34 24.08 5.08
N SER A 61 4.57 23.67 4.77
CA SER A 61 4.93 22.92 3.55
C SER A 61 4.90 21.40 3.75
N TRP A 62 4.44 20.91 4.92
CA TRP A 62 4.28 19.48 5.18
C TRP A 62 2.94 19.00 4.66
N ASP A 63 2.95 18.08 3.69
CA ASP A 63 1.72 17.56 3.08
C ASP A 63 1.77 16.04 2.89
N TRP A 64 0.95 15.35 3.68
CA TRP A 64 0.79 13.89 3.61
C TRP A 64 0.23 13.43 2.26
N LYS A 65 -0.55 14.26 1.56
CA LYS A 65 -1.08 13.94 0.22
C LYS A 65 0.01 13.93 -0.84
N ARG A 66 1.10 14.67 -0.61
CA ARG A 66 2.29 14.71 -1.46
C ARG A 66 3.30 13.61 -1.12
N GLY A 67 3.00 12.79 -0.11
CA GLY A 67 3.81 11.66 0.31
C GLY A 67 4.79 11.96 1.44
N ASP A 68 4.69 13.12 2.10
CA ASP A 68 5.41 13.37 3.35
C ASP A 68 4.87 12.44 4.44
N ASP A 69 5.74 11.62 5.01
CA ASP A 69 5.31 10.53 5.90
C ASP A 69 6.19 10.44 7.15
N VAL A 70 5.58 9.96 8.23
CA VAL A 70 6.21 9.83 9.54
C VAL A 70 6.22 8.37 9.96
N ILE A 71 7.42 7.83 10.11
CA ILE A 71 7.65 6.51 10.69
C ILE A 71 7.91 6.67 12.19
N CYS A 72 6.86 6.62 13.00
CA CYS A 72 7.00 6.68 14.45
C CYS A 72 7.33 5.29 15.04
N LEU A 73 8.53 5.15 15.62
CA LEU A 73 9.03 3.88 16.16
C LEU A 73 8.25 3.44 17.41
N ALA A 74 7.88 4.35 18.31
CA ALA A 74 7.03 4.01 19.46
C ALA A 74 5.64 3.53 19.02
N GLU A 75 5.03 4.22 18.05
CA GLU A 75 3.71 3.86 17.49
C GLU A 75 3.75 2.45 16.87
N LEU A 76 4.73 2.18 16.01
CA LEU A 76 4.88 0.87 15.38
C LEU A 76 5.21 -0.24 16.39
N LYS A 77 6.12 0.03 17.33
CA LYS A 77 6.52 -0.96 18.35
C LYS A 77 5.34 -1.34 19.23
N LEU A 78 4.62 -0.36 19.77
CA LEU A 78 3.47 -0.62 20.63
C LEU A 78 2.30 -1.20 19.82
N GLY A 79 2.10 -0.75 18.57
CA GLY A 79 1.11 -1.33 17.66
C GLY A 79 1.36 -2.81 17.39
N PHE A 80 2.60 -3.21 17.13
CA PHE A 80 2.95 -4.63 16.94
C PHE A 80 2.77 -5.46 18.21
N ILE A 81 3.13 -4.93 19.38
CA ILE A 81 2.91 -5.63 20.66
C ILE A 81 1.40 -5.83 20.89
N ALA A 82 0.60 -4.76 20.71
CA ALA A 82 -0.85 -4.81 20.89
C ALA A 82 -1.51 -5.80 19.94
N GLN A 83 -1.12 -5.83 18.66
CA GLN A 83 -1.67 -6.80 17.70
C GLN A 83 -1.20 -8.23 17.97
N SER A 84 0.02 -8.42 18.48
CA SER A 84 0.49 -9.74 18.91
C SER A 84 -0.30 -10.30 20.10
N CYS A 85 -0.95 -9.45 20.91
CA CYS A 85 -1.90 -9.91 21.94
C CYS A 85 -3.19 -10.48 21.35
N LEU A 86 -3.61 -10.04 20.16
CA LEU A 86 -4.81 -10.53 19.47
C LEU A 86 -4.51 -11.78 18.62
N ALA A 87 -3.32 -11.82 18.02
CA ALA A 87 -2.86 -12.92 17.19
C ALA A 87 -1.36 -13.20 17.46
N PRO A 88 -1.04 -14.27 18.23
CA PRO A 88 0.35 -14.66 18.47
C PRO A 88 1.13 -14.84 17.15
N GLY A 89 2.31 -14.22 17.06
CA GLY A 89 3.16 -14.27 15.86
C GLY A 89 2.90 -13.15 14.84
N PHE A 90 1.95 -12.25 15.08
CA PHE A 90 1.68 -11.10 14.20
C PHE A 90 2.90 -10.20 14.00
N SER A 91 3.61 -9.83 15.07
CA SER A 91 4.82 -9.00 14.98
C SER A 91 5.91 -9.64 14.11
N THR A 92 6.14 -10.94 14.24
CA THR A 92 7.11 -11.69 13.43
C THR A 92 6.66 -11.76 11.97
N MET A 93 5.36 -12.00 11.72
CA MET A 93 4.80 -12.00 10.37
C MET A 93 5.00 -10.63 9.69
N MET A 94 4.69 -9.53 10.38
CA MET A 94 4.86 -8.18 9.85
C MET A 94 6.34 -7.81 9.69
N ALA A 95 7.21 -8.15 10.65
CA ALA A 95 8.65 -7.92 10.51
C ALA A 95 9.24 -8.64 9.29
N ASN A 96 8.83 -9.89 9.03
CA ASN A 96 9.22 -10.63 7.83
C ASN A 96 8.66 -10.03 6.55
N LEU A 97 7.47 -9.42 6.62
CA LEU A 97 6.87 -8.70 5.52
C LEU A 97 7.69 -7.46 5.13
N PHE A 98 8.12 -6.68 6.12
CA PHE A 98 8.92 -5.47 5.91
C PHE A 98 10.40 -5.76 5.59
N ALA A 99 10.96 -6.87 6.07
CA ALA A 99 12.37 -7.23 5.88
C ALA A 99 12.70 -7.98 4.57
N MET A 100 11.75 -8.11 3.64
CA MET A 100 11.86 -8.91 2.41
C MET A 100 12.09 -10.41 2.62
N ARG A 101 11.01 -11.17 2.80
CA ARG A 101 10.78 -12.46 2.09
C ARG A 101 9.34 -12.89 2.33
N SER A 102 8.59 -12.99 1.23
CA SER A 102 7.19 -13.39 1.21
C SER A 102 6.93 -14.67 2.01
N PHE A 103 5.96 -14.61 2.91
CA PHE A 103 5.32 -15.80 3.46
C PHE A 103 3.90 -15.92 2.91
N LYS A 104 3.55 -17.11 2.44
CA LYS A 104 2.21 -17.47 1.99
C LYS A 104 1.31 -17.60 3.21
N THR A 105 0.53 -16.57 3.52
CA THR A 105 -0.56 -16.70 4.49
C THR A 105 -1.87 -16.95 3.75
N VAL A 106 -2.57 -17.99 4.20
CA VAL A 106 -3.78 -18.56 3.62
C VAL A 106 -4.99 -17.72 4.02
N THR A 107 -5.73 -17.21 3.03
CA THR A 107 -7.20 -17.06 2.93
C THR A 107 -7.58 -15.83 2.08
N ALA A 108 -7.55 -16.00 0.76
CA ALA A 108 -8.33 -15.23 -0.21
C ALA A 108 -8.55 -16.14 -1.42
N GLU A 109 -9.58 -17.00 -1.37
CA GLU A 109 -9.79 -18.15 -2.28
C GLU A 109 -9.87 -17.82 -3.78
N LEU A 110 -9.90 -16.54 -4.18
CA LEU A 110 -9.96 -16.11 -5.57
C LEU A 110 -8.65 -15.47 -6.10
N CYS A 111 -7.97 -14.64 -5.30
CA CYS A 111 -6.65 -14.07 -5.68
C CYS A 111 -5.50 -15.06 -5.44
N PHE A 112 -5.58 -15.88 -4.40
CA PHE A 112 -4.53 -16.83 -4.06
C PHE A 112 -4.47 -18.04 -5.01
N THR A 113 -5.63 -18.46 -5.53
CA THR A 113 -5.74 -19.65 -6.39
C THR A 113 -5.33 -19.40 -7.85
N LYS A 114 -5.52 -18.19 -8.36
CA LYS A 114 -5.22 -17.83 -9.77
C LYS A 114 -4.05 -16.87 -9.95
N LEU A 115 -3.82 -15.96 -9.01
CA LEU A 115 -2.77 -14.94 -9.12
C LEU A 115 -1.63 -15.15 -8.13
N LYS A 116 -1.79 -16.06 -7.16
CA LYS A 116 -0.89 -16.26 -6.00
C LYS A 116 -0.56 -14.96 -5.25
N LEU A 117 -1.48 -13.99 -5.28
CA LEU A 117 -1.36 -12.73 -4.56
C LEU A 117 -2.23 -12.77 -3.30
N LEU A 118 -1.69 -12.25 -2.20
CA LEU A 118 -2.43 -12.05 -0.96
C LEU A 118 -2.90 -10.59 -0.90
N LEU A 119 -4.19 -10.36 -1.14
CA LEU A 119 -4.82 -9.04 -0.96
C LEU A 119 -4.99 -8.79 0.55
N LEU A 120 -4.33 -7.76 1.07
CA LEU A 120 -4.40 -7.35 2.48
C LEU A 120 -5.52 -6.35 2.75
N ALA A 121 -5.63 -5.34 1.89
CA ALA A 121 -6.51 -4.21 2.11
C ALA A 121 -6.96 -3.61 0.77
N ILE A 122 -8.08 -2.91 0.80
CA ILE A 122 -8.56 -2.10 -0.33
C ILE A 122 -8.82 -0.67 0.12
N GLU A 123 -8.59 0.28 -0.77
CA GLU A 123 -8.98 1.67 -0.59
C GLU A 123 -10.45 1.85 -0.98
N LEU A 124 -11.28 2.24 -0.01
CA LEU A 124 -12.67 2.61 -0.23
C LEU A 124 -12.75 4.12 -0.39
N LYS A 125 -13.23 4.58 -1.56
CA LYS A 125 -13.50 5.98 -1.83
C LYS A 125 -14.89 6.33 -1.31
N SER A 126 -14.99 7.29 -0.41
CA SER A 126 -16.28 7.82 0.06
C SER A 126 -16.94 8.68 -1.03
N GLU A 127 -18.27 8.80 -0.99
CA GLU A 127 -19.07 9.49 -2.03
C GLU A 127 -18.68 10.97 -2.20
N ASP A 128 -18.10 11.60 -1.18
CA ASP A 128 -17.65 12.99 -1.21
C ASP A 128 -16.21 13.19 -1.72
N GLY A 129 -15.49 12.11 -2.07
CA GLY A 129 -14.15 12.16 -2.67
C GLY A 129 -13.01 12.72 -1.80
N LEU A 130 -13.33 13.24 -0.61
CA LEU A 130 -12.37 13.89 0.30
C LEU A 130 -11.63 12.90 1.20
N ASP A 131 -12.27 11.79 1.58
CA ASP A 131 -11.70 10.77 2.46
C ASP A 131 -11.68 9.38 1.80
N SER A 132 -10.45 8.87 1.65
CA SER A 132 -10.20 7.49 1.22
C SER A 132 -9.85 6.64 2.44
N LYS A 133 -10.65 5.59 2.68
CA LYS A 133 -10.50 4.71 3.85
C LYS A 133 -9.88 3.39 3.44
N ILE A 134 -8.76 3.03 4.06
CA ILE A 134 -8.15 1.72 3.86
C ILE A 134 -8.91 0.68 4.71
N SER A 135 -9.53 -0.29 4.04
CA SER A 135 -10.21 -1.42 4.69
C SER A 135 -9.30 -2.65 4.67
N ILE A 136 -8.80 -3.04 5.86
CA ILE A 136 -7.97 -4.23 6.05
C ILE A 136 -8.87 -5.47 6.17
N ASN A 137 -8.58 -6.50 5.39
CA ASN A 137 -9.42 -7.69 5.24
C ASN A 137 -10.90 -7.35 4.93
N PRO A 138 -11.17 -6.76 3.76
CA PRO A 138 -12.51 -6.32 3.40
C PRO A 138 -13.45 -7.53 3.19
N ARG A 139 -14.06 -8.03 4.27
CA ARG A 139 -15.03 -9.13 4.20
C ARG A 139 -16.34 -8.60 3.63
N GLY A 140 -16.63 -8.95 2.38
CA GLY A 140 -17.90 -8.60 1.71
C GLY A 140 -17.97 -7.20 1.10
N ALA A 141 -16.85 -6.48 0.98
CA ALA A 141 -16.84 -5.19 0.30
C ALA A 141 -17.03 -5.37 -1.21
N LYS A 142 -17.94 -4.57 -1.79
CA LYS A 142 -18.09 -4.50 -3.25
C LYS A 142 -16.98 -3.61 -3.78
N ILE A 143 -16.06 -4.22 -4.53
CA ILE A 143 -14.95 -3.47 -5.11
C ILE A 143 -15.45 -2.72 -6.35
N SER A 144 -15.16 -1.42 -6.41
CA SER A 144 -15.57 -0.54 -7.51
C SER A 144 -14.42 -0.37 -8.51
N SER A 145 -14.75 0.05 -9.75
CA SER A 145 -13.72 0.34 -10.74
C SER A 145 -12.75 1.42 -10.22
N ASN A 146 -11.45 1.21 -10.40
CA ASN A 146 -10.37 2.07 -9.88
C ASN A 146 -10.22 2.10 -8.35
N THR A 147 -10.59 1.01 -7.66
CA THR A 147 -10.14 0.76 -6.27
C THR A 147 -8.66 0.36 -6.25
N GLN A 148 -7.90 0.94 -5.32
CA GLN A 148 -6.52 0.53 -5.07
C GLN A 148 -6.48 -0.64 -4.09
N GLY A 149 -5.86 -1.74 -4.49
CA GLY A 149 -5.64 -2.92 -3.65
C GLY A 149 -4.20 -3.00 -3.15
N PHE A 150 -4.04 -3.35 -1.87
CA PHE A 150 -2.73 -3.58 -1.24
C PHE A 150 -2.45 -5.08 -1.24
N PHE A 151 -1.42 -5.50 -1.99
CA PHE A 151 -1.07 -6.91 -2.18
C PHE A 151 0.29 -7.23 -1.53
N ILE A 152 0.40 -8.43 -0.97
CA ILE A 152 1.69 -9.05 -0.67
C ILE A 152 2.07 -9.96 -1.85
N ALA A 153 3.26 -9.75 -2.40
CA ALA A 153 3.84 -10.52 -3.50
C ALA A 153 5.36 -10.63 -3.35
N GLN A 154 6.00 -11.47 -4.17
CA GLN A 154 7.46 -11.59 -4.23
C GLN A 154 8.10 -10.49 -5.10
N SER A 155 7.33 -9.89 -6.02
CA SER A 155 7.80 -8.79 -6.87
C SER A 155 6.66 -7.90 -7.36
N ALA A 156 6.99 -6.70 -7.84
CA ALA A 156 6.01 -5.80 -8.46
C ALA A 156 5.39 -6.40 -9.73
N ASP A 157 6.12 -7.23 -10.47
CA ASP A 157 5.60 -7.87 -11.69
C ASP A 157 4.52 -8.90 -11.39
N GLU A 158 4.60 -9.57 -10.24
CA GLU A 158 3.53 -10.46 -9.78
C GLU A 158 2.24 -9.69 -9.50
N VAL A 159 2.34 -8.49 -8.91
CA VAL A 159 1.20 -7.60 -8.61
C VAL A 159 0.59 -7.06 -9.91
N LYS A 160 1.41 -6.71 -10.92
CA LYS A 160 0.91 -6.24 -12.23
C LYS A 160 -0.02 -7.25 -12.92
N ARG A 161 0.09 -8.55 -12.62
CA ARG A 161 -0.84 -9.56 -13.15
C ARG A 161 -2.28 -9.34 -12.72
N ALA A 162 -2.49 -8.81 -11.50
CA ALA A 162 -3.82 -8.42 -11.05
C ALA A 162 -4.40 -7.37 -12.01
N TRP A 163 -3.62 -6.33 -12.36
CA TRP A 163 -4.03 -5.30 -13.30
C TRP A 163 -4.33 -5.81 -14.72
N PHE A 164 -3.61 -6.84 -15.18
CA PHE A 164 -3.80 -7.41 -16.51
C PHE A 164 -4.81 -8.56 -16.57
N TYR A 165 -5.34 -9.00 -15.43
CA TYR A 165 -6.26 -10.11 -15.40
C TYR A 165 -7.56 -9.77 -16.11
N CYS A 166 -7.99 -10.65 -17.02
CA CYS A 166 -9.24 -10.54 -17.74
C CYS A 166 -9.86 -11.92 -17.74
N LYS A 167 -11.08 -12.06 -17.22
CA LYS A 167 -11.73 -13.37 -17.13
C LYS A 167 -11.83 -14.06 -18.50
N ALA A 168 -12.33 -13.35 -19.51
CA ALA A 168 -12.48 -13.92 -20.86
C ALA A 168 -11.14 -14.33 -21.51
N CYS A 169 -10.07 -13.58 -21.24
CA CYS A 169 -8.76 -13.78 -21.84
C CYS A 169 -7.89 -14.78 -20.99
N HIS A 170 -8.12 -14.92 -19.67
CA HIS A 170 -7.20 -15.59 -18.72
C HIS A 170 -7.86 -16.59 -17.72
N GLU A 171 -9.14 -16.97 -17.89
CA GLU A 171 -9.83 -17.90 -16.97
C GLU A 171 -9.20 -19.30 -16.94
N ASP A 172 -8.80 -19.84 -18.08
CA ASP A 172 -8.26 -21.21 -18.21
C ASP A 172 -6.74 -21.31 -18.00
N ILE A 173 -6.07 -20.19 -17.73
CA ILE A 173 -4.63 -20.18 -17.46
C ILE A 173 -4.38 -20.87 -16.11
N LYS A 174 -3.51 -21.88 -16.14
CA LYS A 174 -3.05 -22.62 -14.95
C LYS A 174 -1.76 -22.02 -14.36
N ASP A 175 -0.90 -21.48 -15.21
CA ASP A 175 0.36 -20.84 -14.82
C ASP A 175 0.19 -19.32 -14.80
N GLU A 176 0.23 -18.73 -13.61
CA GLU A 176 0.04 -17.30 -13.42
C GLU A 176 1.09 -16.42 -14.14
N THR A 177 2.26 -16.96 -14.50
CA THR A 177 3.31 -16.20 -15.21
C THR A 177 2.93 -15.83 -16.65
N LEU A 178 1.92 -16.50 -17.21
CA LEU A 178 1.42 -16.25 -18.57
C LEU A 178 0.42 -15.09 -18.63
N ILE A 179 -0.01 -14.57 -17.48
CA ILE A 179 -0.97 -13.45 -17.40
C ILE A 179 -0.24 -12.16 -17.78
N LYS A 180 -0.47 -11.72 -19.02
CA LYS A 180 0.11 -10.50 -19.60
C LYS A 180 -1.00 -9.57 -20.08
N LYS A 181 -0.65 -8.34 -20.48
CA LYS A 181 -1.62 -7.38 -21.04
C LYS A 181 -2.37 -8.00 -22.22
N CYS A 182 -3.68 -8.19 -22.05
CA CYS A 182 -4.52 -8.75 -23.09
C CYS A 182 -4.78 -7.73 -24.22
N LYS A 183 -5.07 -8.23 -25.42
CA LYS A 183 -5.46 -7.42 -26.60
C LYS A 183 -6.98 -7.18 -26.67
N CYS A 184 -7.72 -7.64 -25.66
CA CYS A 184 -9.15 -7.42 -25.49
C CYS A 184 -9.40 -5.87 -25.64
N LYS A 185 -10.10 -5.42 -26.72
CA LYS A 185 -10.38 -3.98 -26.96
C LYS A 185 -11.28 -3.49 -25.83
N ASN A 186 -10.80 -2.53 -25.04
CA ASN A 186 -11.54 -1.79 -24.00
C ASN A 186 -11.71 -2.48 -22.63
N CYS A 187 -10.60 -2.82 -21.94
CA CYS A 187 -10.62 -3.03 -20.48
C CYS A 187 -10.16 -1.79 -19.69
N ASN A 188 -10.49 -0.57 -20.15
CA ASN A 188 -10.28 0.68 -19.40
C ASN A 188 -11.38 0.88 -18.33
N GLY A 189 -11.58 -0.11 -17.44
CA GLY A 189 -12.43 0.04 -16.26
C GLY A 189 -13.93 0.26 -16.52
N ARG A 190 -14.44 0.08 -17.75
CA ARG A 190 -15.89 0.04 -18.02
C ARG A 190 -16.31 -1.39 -18.32
N LEU A 191 -17.41 -1.80 -17.68
CA LEU A 191 -18.10 -3.07 -17.87
C LEU A 191 -18.27 -3.42 -19.36
N PRO A 192 -18.32 -4.71 -19.71
CA PRO A 192 -18.69 -5.13 -21.05
C PRO A 192 -20.21 -5.00 -21.19
N GLU A 193 -20.69 -3.86 -21.67
CA GLU A 193 -21.89 -3.91 -22.50
C GLU A 193 -21.43 -4.30 -23.92
N ARG A 194 -21.54 -5.60 -24.18
CA ARG A 194 -21.47 -6.26 -25.50
C ARG A 194 -20.08 -6.30 -26.16
N CYS A 195 -19.32 -7.34 -25.83
CA CYS A 195 -18.36 -7.90 -26.79
C CYS A 195 -19.10 -8.95 -27.64
N SER A 196 -19.30 -8.66 -28.93
CA SER A 196 -20.10 -9.45 -29.88
C SER A 196 -19.44 -10.76 -30.35
N SER A 197 -18.38 -11.23 -29.69
CA SER A 197 -17.64 -12.44 -30.12
C SER A 197 -17.55 -13.56 -29.08
N CYS A 198 -18.20 -13.46 -27.92
CA CYS A 198 -18.20 -14.53 -26.91
C CYS A 198 -19.63 -14.98 -26.55
N THR A 199 -20.29 -15.65 -27.48
CA THR A 199 -21.54 -16.38 -27.24
C THR A 199 -21.22 -17.81 -26.79
N SER A 200 -21.04 -18.03 -25.49
CA SER A 200 -21.44 -19.24 -24.74
C SER A 200 -20.58 -19.40 -23.47
N HIS A 201 -21.09 -18.93 -22.35
CA HIS A 201 -21.22 -19.72 -21.11
C HIS A 201 -21.60 -18.78 -19.97
N ARG A 202 -22.87 -18.89 -19.62
CA ARG A 202 -23.51 -18.23 -18.50
C ARG A 202 -22.95 -18.87 -17.22
N SER A 203 -22.07 -18.16 -16.51
CA SER A 203 -21.72 -18.52 -15.13
C SER A 203 -21.34 -17.26 -14.34
N ARG A 204 -22.35 -16.74 -13.65
CA ARG A 204 -22.27 -15.68 -12.66
C ARG A 204 -21.34 -16.11 -11.53
N LYS A 205 -20.11 -15.59 -11.52
CA LYS A 205 -19.31 -15.37 -10.30
C LYS A 205 -18.51 -14.10 -10.53
N TYR A 206 -18.92 -13.05 -9.83
CA TYR A 206 -18.31 -11.72 -9.89
C TYR A 206 -16.97 -11.77 -9.17
N MET A 207 -15.90 -11.42 -9.88
CA MET A 207 -14.65 -10.97 -9.27
C MET A 207 -14.55 -9.49 -9.65
N THR A 208 -15.27 -8.66 -8.90
CA THR A 208 -15.10 -7.20 -8.92
C THR A 208 -13.72 -6.94 -8.33
N MET A 209 -12.82 -6.43 -9.17
CA MET A 209 -11.41 -6.16 -8.88
C MET A 209 -11.24 -4.90 -8.05
#